data_AF-K7L6A2-F1
#
_entry.id   AF-K7L6A2-F1
#
_cell.length_a   1.000
_cell.length_b   1.000
_cell.length_c   1.000
_cell.angle_alpha   90.00
_cell.angle_beta   90.00
_cell.angle_gamma   90.00
#
_symmetry.space_group_name_H-M   'P 1'
#
loop_
_entity.id
_entity.type
_entity.pdbx_description
1 polymer ?
#
loop_
_entity_poly.entity_id
_entity_poly.type
_entity_poly.pdbx_seq_one_letter_code
_entity_poly.pdbx_strand_id
1 'polypeptide(L)'
;MLVGALPFEDIKDTENFQKTIKRVMAVQYKFPERVCISQDSKNLISRIFVANPAMRITMKEIKSHPWFLKNLPKELRDGAQDVYYNEENTKYPLQSIEEIMNIVNEAKTTTATSSPYL
;
A
#
# COMPACT_ATOMS: atom_id res chain seq x y z
N MET A 1 -7.15 -9.74 1.31
CA MET A 1 -7.22 -9.92 2.78
C MET A 1 -8.62 -10.25 3.28
N LEU A 2 -9.65 -9.38 3.17
CA LEU A 2 -10.97 -9.68 3.78
C LEU A 2 -11.84 -10.69 3.00
N VAL A 3 -11.82 -10.67 1.67
CA VAL A 3 -12.67 -11.53 0.82
C VAL A 3 -11.89 -12.61 0.08
N GLY A 4 -10.56 -12.45 -0.06
CA GLY A 4 -9.70 -13.39 -0.80
C GLY A 4 -9.78 -13.29 -2.33
N ALA A 5 -10.50 -12.30 -2.87
CA ALA A 5 -10.61 -12.05 -4.31
C ALA A 5 -10.58 -10.53 -4.59
N LEU A 6 -10.35 -10.16 -5.85
CA LEU A 6 -10.34 -8.77 -6.28
C LEU A 6 -11.78 -8.21 -6.40
N PRO A 7 -12.02 -6.95 -5.96
CA PRO A 7 -13.37 -6.41 -5.80
C PRO A 7 -14.13 -6.15 -7.10
N PHE A 8 -13.43 -5.97 -8.21
CA PHE A 8 -14.01 -5.60 -9.51
C PHE A 8 -13.90 -6.71 -10.57
N GLU A 9 -13.23 -7.82 -10.28
CA GLU A 9 -13.09 -8.92 -11.22
C GLU A 9 -14.36 -9.76 -11.33
N ASP A 10 -14.54 -10.38 -12.49
CA ASP A 10 -15.54 -11.41 -12.64
C ASP A 10 -14.95 -12.78 -12.30
N ILE A 11 -15.46 -13.39 -11.24
CA ILE A 11 -15.05 -14.72 -10.78
C ILE A 11 -15.26 -15.78 -11.88
N LYS A 12 -16.20 -15.57 -12.79
CA LYS A 12 -16.49 -16.49 -13.89
C LYS A 12 -15.67 -16.22 -15.16
N ASP A 13 -15.03 -15.06 -15.26
CA ASP A 13 -14.40 -14.56 -16.49
C ASP A 13 -13.22 -13.63 -16.11
N THR A 14 -12.20 -14.22 -15.50
CA THR A 14 -11.06 -13.49 -14.90
C THR A 14 -10.12 -12.89 -15.95
N GLU A 15 -10.10 -13.41 -17.17
CA GLU A 15 -9.26 -12.90 -18.26
C GLU A 15 -9.87 -11.69 -18.98
N ASN A 16 -11.13 -11.34 -18.68
CA ASN A 16 -11.82 -10.23 -19.32
C ASN A 16 -11.55 -8.89 -18.63
N PHE A 17 -10.38 -8.33 -18.93
CA PHE A 17 -9.95 -7.04 -18.41
C PHE A 17 -10.90 -5.89 -18.75
N GLN A 18 -11.54 -5.90 -19.92
CA GLN A 18 -12.49 -4.86 -20.31
C GLN A 18 -13.68 -4.79 -19.34
N LYS A 19 -14.17 -5.94 -18.86
CA LYS A 19 -15.25 -6.03 -17.89
C LYS A 19 -14.82 -5.51 -16.52
N THR A 20 -13.60 -5.84 -16.09
CA THR A 20 -13.02 -5.31 -14.85
C THR A 20 -12.91 -3.78 -14.89
N ILE A 21 -12.40 -3.21 -15.99
CA ILE A 21 -12.30 -1.75 -16.16
C ILE A 21 -13.68 -1.09 -16.07
N LYS A 22 -14.69 -1.65 -16.75
CA LYS A 22 -16.08 -1.14 -16.66
C LYS A 22 -16.61 -1.15 -15.23
N ARG A 23 -16.33 -2.21 -14.45
CA ARG A 23 -16.72 -2.30 -13.04
C ARG A 23 -15.98 -1.32 -12.14
N VAL A 24 -14.69 -1.09 -12.38
CA VAL A 24 -13.90 -0.07 -11.66
C VAL A 24 -14.50 1.31 -11.88
N MET A 25 -14.74 1.68 -13.15
CA MET A 25 -15.29 3.01 -13.50
C MET A 25 -16.69 3.23 -12.93
N ALA A 26 -17.51 2.16 -12.85
CA ALA A 26 -18.84 2.20 -12.27
C ALA A 26 -18.87 1.92 -10.75
N VAL A 27 -17.72 1.70 -10.12
CA VAL A 27 -17.59 1.34 -8.69
C VAL A 27 -18.48 0.14 -8.31
N GLN A 28 -18.52 -0.86 -9.17
CA GLN A 28 -19.36 -2.04 -9.01
C GLN A 28 -18.60 -3.15 -8.29
N TYR A 29 -18.80 -3.26 -6.98
CA TYR A 29 -18.31 -4.35 -6.14
C TYR A 29 -19.43 -4.84 -5.21
N LYS A 30 -19.29 -6.06 -4.66
CA LYS A 30 -20.23 -6.63 -3.69
C LYS A 30 -19.49 -7.34 -2.58
N PHE A 31 -20.01 -7.24 -1.35
CA PHE A 31 -19.56 -8.06 -0.23
C PHE A 31 -20.25 -9.43 -0.28
N PRO A 32 -19.52 -10.55 -0.36
CA PRO A 32 -20.12 -11.87 -0.36
C PRO A 32 -20.79 -12.20 0.98
N GLU A 33 -21.99 -12.79 0.95
CA GLU A 33 -22.75 -13.17 2.17
C GLU A 33 -22.03 -14.21 3.02
N ARG A 34 -21.24 -15.09 2.39
CA ARG A 34 -20.46 -16.13 3.06
C ARG A 34 -19.34 -15.60 3.97
N VAL A 35 -19.03 -14.30 3.91
CA VAL A 35 -17.96 -13.68 4.69
C VAL A 35 -18.54 -12.68 5.69
N CYS A 36 -18.34 -12.94 6.98
CA CYS A 36 -18.71 -12.01 8.03
C CYS A 36 -17.72 -10.83 8.05
N ILE A 37 -18.15 -9.68 7.53
CA ILE A 37 -17.37 -8.44 7.52
C ILE A 37 -18.05 -7.44 8.45
N SER A 38 -17.29 -6.86 9.39
CA SER A 38 -17.80 -5.87 10.33
C SER A 38 -18.34 -4.63 9.62
N GLN A 39 -19.33 -3.97 10.22
CA GLN A 39 -19.95 -2.80 9.62
C GLN A 39 -18.94 -1.65 9.44
N ASP A 40 -18.01 -1.47 10.38
CA ASP A 40 -16.95 -0.46 10.28
C ASP A 40 -16.02 -0.75 9.09
N SER A 41 -15.68 -2.02 8.83
CA SER A 41 -14.89 -2.37 7.63
C SER A 41 -15.62 -2.04 6.35
N LYS A 42 -16.93 -2.38 6.27
CA LYS A 42 -17.76 -2.08 5.10
C LYS A 42 -17.87 -0.58 4.88
N ASN A 43 -18.04 0.19 5.97
CA ASN A 43 -18.05 1.65 5.93
C ASN A 43 -16.74 2.19 5.37
N LEU A 44 -15.59 1.77 5.92
CA LEU A 44 -14.28 2.21 5.45
C LEU A 44 -14.08 1.93 3.95
N ILE A 45 -14.35 0.69 3.52
CA ILE A 45 -14.22 0.29 2.10
C ILE A 45 -15.14 1.13 1.21
N SER A 46 -16.37 1.42 1.64
CA SER A 46 -17.30 2.25 0.88
C SER A 46 -16.82 3.69 0.69
N ARG A 47 -16.04 4.22 1.64
CA ARG A 47 -15.44 5.56 1.54
C ARG A 47 -14.13 5.59 0.74
N ILE A 48 -13.48 4.43 0.58
CA ILE A 48 -12.29 4.25 -0.27
C ILE A 48 -12.70 4.07 -1.73
N PHE A 49 -13.68 3.21 -2.00
CA PHE A 49 -14.20 2.97 -3.34
C PHE A 49 -15.22 4.04 -3.72
N VAL A 50 -14.70 5.22 -4.04
CA VAL A 50 -15.45 6.39 -4.52
C VAL A 50 -14.87 6.81 -5.88
N ALA A 51 -15.76 6.97 -6.87
CA ALA A 51 -15.39 7.33 -8.25
C ALA A 51 -14.70 8.69 -8.31
N ASN A 52 -15.28 9.70 -7.65
CA ASN A 52 -14.70 11.04 -7.56
C ASN A 52 -13.55 11.06 -6.54
N PRO A 53 -12.29 11.28 -6.95
CA PRO A 53 -11.15 11.31 -6.03
C PRO A 53 -11.26 12.40 -4.96
N ALA A 54 -11.89 13.53 -5.26
CA ALA A 54 -12.05 14.63 -4.32
C ALA A 54 -12.99 14.29 -3.15
N MET A 55 -13.86 13.29 -3.33
CA MET A 55 -14.79 12.81 -2.28
C MET A 55 -14.28 11.55 -1.58
N ARG A 56 -13.12 11.02 -2.00
CA ARG A 56 -12.53 9.81 -1.43
C ARG A 56 -11.94 10.12 -0.06
N ILE A 57 -12.11 9.20 0.89
CA ILE A 57 -11.53 9.34 2.23
C ILE A 57 -10.01 9.56 2.16
N THR A 58 -9.54 10.54 2.94
CA THR A 58 -8.12 10.89 3.03
C THR A 58 -7.37 9.97 4.00
N MET A 59 -6.03 9.94 3.91
CA MET A 59 -5.21 9.15 4.83
C MET A 59 -5.41 9.55 6.30
N LYS A 60 -5.57 10.85 6.58
CA LYS A 60 -5.84 11.37 7.94
C LYS A 60 -7.17 10.82 8.49
N GLU A 61 -8.20 10.79 7.67
CA GLU A 61 -9.51 10.23 8.04
C GLU A 61 -9.47 8.71 8.19
N ILE A 62 -8.70 8.00 7.37
CA ILE A 62 -8.46 6.55 7.53
C ILE A 62 -7.80 6.26 8.87
N LYS A 63 -6.72 6.97 9.22
CA LYS A 63 -6.03 6.83 10.50
C LYS A 63 -6.94 7.11 11.70
N SER A 64 -7.96 7.93 11.52
CA SER A 64 -8.95 8.27 12.55
C SER A 64 -10.18 7.35 12.53
N HIS A 65 -10.28 6.42 11.59
CA HIS A 65 -11.47 5.59 11.40
C HIS A 65 -11.58 4.50 12.49
N PRO A 66 -12.77 4.23 13.05
CA PRO A 66 -12.94 3.23 14.13
C PRO A 66 -12.37 1.85 13.79
N TRP A 67 -12.58 1.39 12.55
CA TRP A 67 -12.00 0.12 12.08
C TRP A 67 -10.47 0.08 12.14
N PHE A 68 -9.81 1.20 11.81
CA PHE A 68 -8.34 1.29 11.79
C PHE A 68 -7.76 1.36 13.21
N LEU A 69 -8.41 2.11 14.09
CA LEU A 69 -7.98 2.29 15.49
C LEU A 69 -8.21 1.04 16.35
N LYS A 70 -9.14 0.16 15.94
CA LYS A 70 -9.46 -1.06 16.68
C LYS A 70 -8.24 -1.97 16.74
N ASN A 71 -7.77 -2.21 17.96
CA ASN A 71 -6.57 -3.02 18.25
C ASN A 71 -5.28 -2.49 17.59
N LEU A 72 -5.21 -1.19 17.27
CA LEU A 72 -4.00 -0.59 16.74
C LEU A 72 -2.89 -0.60 17.83
N PRO A 73 -1.74 -1.27 17.58
CA PRO A 73 -0.61 -1.28 18.49
C PRO A 73 -0.17 0.14 18.85
N LYS A 74 0.27 0.34 20.10
CA LYS A 74 0.61 1.68 20.61
C LYS A 74 1.79 2.29 19.85
N GLU A 75 2.68 1.44 19.37
CA GLU A 75 3.88 1.74 18.60
C GLU A 75 3.57 2.29 17.19
N LEU A 76 2.34 2.09 16.72
CA LEU A 76 1.87 2.53 15.39
C LEU A 76 0.91 3.72 15.48
N ARG A 77 0.67 4.27 16.67
CA ARG A 77 -0.12 5.50 16.85
C ARG A 77 0.72 6.71 16.46
N ASP A 78 0.07 7.77 15.97
CA ASP A 78 0.76 9.01 15.59
C ASP A 78 1.65 9.49 16.76
N GLY A 79 2.94 9.78 16.47
CA GLY A 79 4.00 10.10 17.44
C GLY A 79 4.93 8.93 17.80
N ALA A 80 4.50 7.67 17.65
CA ALA A 80 5.38 6.50 17.86
C ALA A 80 6.19 6.13 16.60
N GLN A 81 5.72 6.55 15.42
CA GLN A 81 6.42 6.37 14.16
C GLN A 81 7.67 7.27 14.08
N ASP A 82 7.63 8.46 14.69
CA ASP A 82 8.80 9.32 14.88
C ASP A 82 9.86 8.60 15.72
N VAL A 83 9.45 7.81 16.73
CA VAL A 83 10.35 7.00 17.56
C VAL A 83 11.00 5.86 16.77
N TYR A 84 10.32 5.29 15.77
CA TYR A 84 10.88 4.22 14.93
C TYR A 84 11.92 4.75 13.92
N TYR A 85 11.77 5.99 13.47
CA TYR A 85 12.75 6.68 12.63
C TYR A 85 13.74 7.56 13.42
N ASN A 86 13.70 7.54 14.76
CA ASN A 86 14.71 8.21 15.57
C ASN A 86 16.08 7.60 15.28
N GLU A 87 17.03 8.46 14.89
CA GLU A 87 18.41 8.13 14.48
C GLU A 87 19.16 7.30 15.54
N GLU A 88 18.74 7.36 16.81
CA GLU A 88 19.36 6.63 17.91
C GLU A 88 18.92 5.16 18.03
N ASN A 89 17.87 4.73 17.32
CA ASN A 89 17.28 3.39 17.46
C ASN A 89 17.51 2.49 16.23
N THR A 90 18.22 2.98 15.21
CA THR A 90 18.52 2.18 14.02
C THR A 90 19.66 1.21 14.29
N LYS A 91 19.36 -0.10 14.19
CA LYS A 91 20.34 -1.20 14.25
C LYS A 91 21.50 -1.06 13.23
N TYR A 92 21.34 -0.19 12.24
CA TYR A 92 22.28 0.02 11.15
C TYR A 92 22.73 1.48 11.12
N PRO A 93 24.01 1.75 10.83
CA PRO A 93 24.49 3.11 10.64
C PRO A 93 23.76 3.76 9.46
N LEU A 94 23.33 5.00 9.66
CA LEU A 94 22.73 5.81 8.61
C LEU A 94 23.83 6.25 7.63
N GLN A 95 23.67 5.94 6.34
CA GLN A 95 24.57 6.44 5.30
C GLN A 95 24.22 7.90 4.99
N SER A 96 25.24 8.73 4.77
CA SER A 96 25.01 10.11 4.35
C SER A 96 24.51 10.17 2.91
N ILE A 97 23.82 11.26 2.54
CA ILE A 97 23.33 11.47 1.17
C ILE A 97 24.51 11.45 0.17
N GLU A 98 25.66 12.00 0.57
CA GLU A 98 26.87 12.02 -0.24
C GLU A 98 27.41 10.61 -0.50
N GLU A 99 27.47 9.77 0.54
CA GLU A 99 27.92 8.38 0.42
C GLU A 99 27.00 7.58 -0.51
N ILE A 100 25.68 7.74 -0.35
CA ILE A 100 24.68 7.12 -1.22
C ILE A 100 24.89 7.56 -2.68
N MET A 101 25.06 8.86 -2.92
CA MET A 101 25.27 9.38 -4.28
C MET A 101 26.59 8.92 -4.90
N ASN A 102 27.64 8.78 -4.09
CA ASN A 102 28.92 8.25 -4.54
C ASN A 102 28.80 6.78 -4.98
N ILE A 103 28.15 5.94 -4.18
CA ILE A 103 27.89 4.53 -4.53
C ILE A 103 27.04 4.43 -5.81
N VAL A 104 26.00 5.26 -5.95
CA VAL A 104 25.15 5.28 -7.16
C VAL A 104 25.97 5.70 -8.40
N ASN A 105 26.88 6.65 -8.26
CA ASN A 105 27.72 7.08 -9.37
C ASN A 105 28.77 6.02 -9.74
N GLU A 106 29.39 5.38 -8.75
CA GLU A 106 30.31 4.27 -8.95
C GLU A 106 29.61 3.12 -9.71
N ALA A 107 28.41 2.71 -9.28
CA ALA A 107 27.64 1.64 -9.91
C ALA A 107 27.28 1.89 -11.39
N LYS A 108 27.23 3.15 -11.84
CA LYS A 108 27.02 3.49 -13.26
C LYS A 108 28.26 3.29 -14.12
N THR A 109 29.45 3.22 -13.53
CA THR A 109 30.74 3.15 -14.25
C THR A 109 31.27 1.73 -14.45
N THR A 110 30.69 0.73 -13.77
CA THR A 110 31.18 -0.66 -13.79
C THR A 110 30.66 -1.45 -15.00
N THR A 111 31.19 -1.19 -16.20
CA THR A 111 31.50 -2.20 -17.25
C THR A 111 32.23 -1.53 -18.44
N ALA A 112 33.57 -1.63 -18.45
CA ALA A 112 34.36 -1.66 -19.69
C ALA A 112 35.69 -2.44 -19.56
N THR A 113 36.02 -3.03 -18.41
CA THR A 113 37.31 -3.73 -18.24
C THR A 113 37.21 -4.93 -17.30
N SER A 114 36.61 -6.02 -17.77
CA SER A 114 36.97 -7.37 -17.31
C SER A 114 37.03 -8.29 -18.53
N SER A 115 38.25 -8.39 -19.05
CA SER A 115 38.72 -9.24 -20.16
C SER A 115 38.34 -10.72 -19.99
N PRO A 116 38.12 -11.43 -21.12
CA PRO A 116 38.45 -12.85 -21.20
C PRO A 116 39.66 -13.01 -22.14
N TYR A 117 40.87 -13.10 -21.57
CA TYR A 117 41.89 -13.97 -22.14
C TYR A 117 41.60 -15.37 -21.62
N LEU A 118 40.85 -16.14 -22.41
CA LEU A 118 40.96 -17.58 -22.63
C LEU A 118 40.37 -17.89 -24.01
#